data_AF-A0A937B0K4-F1
#
_entry.id   AF-A0A937B0K4-F1
#
_cell.length_a   1.000
_cell.length_b   1.000
_cell.length_c   1.000
_cell.angle_alpha   90.00
_cell.angle_beta   90.00
_cell.angle_gamma   90.00
#
_symmetry.space_group_name_H-M   'P 1'
#
loop_
_entity.id
_entity.type
_entity.pdbx_description
1 polymer ?
#
loop_
_entity_poly.entity_id
_entity_poly.type
_entity_poly.pdbx_seq_one_letter_code
_entity_poly.pdbx_strand_id
1 'polypeptide(L)'
;LVHRLPLKLRFYKSKLYISALLPIGLGFVIGILSAILGVGGGFVLVPAMIYLLGMPTAVVIGTSNFQILFVAANVTFLQAATNGTVDVVLALLLILGGVVGAPVGSRIAAKLPGVALRGLMSLLILGVAAELLTELLRTPSSLYSLGTREHLP
;
A
#
# COMPACT_ATOMS: atom_id res chain seq x y z
N LEU A 1 10.26 4.90 -30.16
CA LEU A 1 9.07 5.80 -30.13
C LEU A 1 8.93 6.66 -28.85
N VAL A 2 9.76 6.47 -27.80
CA VAL A 2 9.63 7.16 -26.49
C VAL A 2 10.27 8.57 -26.45
N HIS A 3 10.80 9.07 -27.57
CA HIS A 3 11.69 10.24 -27.60
C HIS A 3 11.00 11.58 -27.94
N ARG A 4 9.66 11.65 -27.95
CA ARG A 4 8.88 12.76 -28.54
C ARG A 4 7.83 13.43 -27.62
N LEU A 5 7.88 13.25 -26.29
CA LEU A 5 6.95 13.93 -25.38
C LEU A 5 7.54 15.22 -24.76
N PRO A 6 6.76 16.32 -24.68
CA PRO A 6 7.18 17.57 -24.03
C PRO A 6 7.23 17.38 -22.50
N LEU A 7 7.90 18.29 -21.77
CA LEU A 7 8.27 18.20 -20.33
C LEU A 7 9.45 17.26 -20.01
N LYS A 8 10.64 17.62 -20.50
CA LYS A 8 11.92 17.06 -20.06
C LYS A 8 12.35 17.75 -18.76
N LEU A 9 12.20 17.10 -17.60
CA LEU A 9 12.80 17.55 -16.34
C LEU A 9 14.05 16.73 -16.06
N ARG A 10 15.18 17.42 -15.85
CA ARG A 10 16.50 16.82 -15.69
C ARG A 10 16.70 16.42 -14.22
N PHE A 11 16.36 15.19 -13.86
CA PHE A 11 16.61 14.69 -12.51
C PHE A 11 18.11 14.32 -12.36
N TYR A 12 18.88 15.25 -11.78
CA TYR A 12 20.34 15.19 -11.61
C TYR A 12 20.83 13.94 -10.83
N LYS A 13 19.95 13.29 -10.06
CA LYS A 13 20.26 12.11 -9.24
C LYS A 13 19.98 10.75 -9.89
N SER A 14 19.22 10.66 -10.99
CA SER A 14 18.77 9.38 -11.56
C SER A 14 19.29 9.05 -12.96
N LYS A 15 20.04 9.95 -13.62
CA LYS A 15 20.61 9.74 -14.98
C LYS A 15 19.61 9.12 -15.99
N LEU A 16 18.33 9.45 -15.87
CA LEU A 16 17.26 8.88 -16.68
C LEU A 16 16.47 9.99 -17.38
N TYR A 17 16.47 9.96 -18.71
CA TYR A 17 15.70 10.87 -19.55
C TYR A 17 14.27 10.33 -19.69
N ILE A 18 13.41 10.59 -18.71
CA ILE A 18 12.00 10.17 -18.77
C ILE A 18 11.08 11.35 -18.42
N SER A 19 10.02 11.53 -19.22
CA SER A 19 8.98 12.54 -19.00
C SER A 19 8.27 12.28 -17.67
N ALA A 20 8.11 13.33 -16.85
CA ALA A 20 7.40 13.29 -15.56
C ALA A 20 5.94 12.79 -15.66
N LEU A 21 5.38 12.77 -16.87
CA LEU A 21 4.05 12.25 -17.18
C LEU A 21 3.95 10.71 -16.98
N LEU A 22 5.03 9.96 -17.19
CA LEU A 22 5.02 8.50 -17.07
C LEU A 22 4.90 8.02 -15.60
N PRO A 23 5.69 8.56 -14.64
CA PRO A 23 5.49 8.29 -13.22
C PRO A 23 4.12 8.72 -12.70
N ILE A 24 3.59 9.86 -13.19
CA ILE A 24 2.27 10.36 -12.80
C ILE A 24 1.16 9.42 -13.29
N GLY A 25 1.20 9.00 -14.56
CA GLY A 25 0.22 8.05 -15.10
C GLY A 25 0.26 6.69 -14.40
N LEU A 26 1.46 6.19 -14.11
CA LEU A 26 1.65 4.95 -13.36
C LEU A 26 1.14 5.09 -11.91
N GLY A 27 1.43 6.22 -11.26
CA GLY A 27 0.94 6.53 -9.92
C GLY A 27 -0.59 6.64 -9.85
N PHE A 28 -1.23 7.16 -10.90
CA PHE A 28 -2.68 7.23 -11.01
C PHE A 28 -3.32 5.84 -11.11
N VAL A 29 -2.83 4.99 -12.02
CA VAL A 29 -3.34 3.61 -12.20
C VAL A 29 -3.16 2.81 -10.91
N ILE A 30 -2.00 2.89 -10.29
CA ILE A 30 -1.72 2.18 -9.05
C ILE A 30 -2.50 2.77 -7.88
N GLY A 31 -2.80 4.07 -7.89
CA GLY A 31 -3.68 4.71 -6.93
C GLY A 31 -5.08 4.11 -6.94
N ILE A 32 -5.67 3.91 -8.13
CA ILE A 32 -6.97 3.24 -8.29
C ILE A 32 -6.91 1.80 -7.79
N LEU A 33 -5.90 1.03 -8.23
CA LEU A 33 -5.74 -0.36 -7.78
C LEU A 33 -5.54 -0.45 -6.27
N SER A 34 -4.78 0.47 -5.68
CA SER A 34 -4.56 0.52 -4.24
C SER A 34 -5.82 0.91 -3.46
N ALA A 35 -6.70 1.74 -4.04
CA ALA A 35 -7.98 2.08 -3.43
C ALA A 35 -8.92 0.87 -3.38
N ILE A 36 -8.92 0.05 -4.43
CA ILE A 36 -9.74 -1.17 -4.52
C ILE A 36 -9.18 -2.27 -3.61
N LEU A 37 -7.86 -2.49 -3.65
CA LEU A 37 -7.20 -3.59 -2.95
C LEU A 37 -6.88 -3.28 -1.48
N GLY A 38 -6.75 -2.01 -1.10
CA GLY A 38 -6.38 -1.59 0.26
C GLY A 38 -4.91 -1.86 0.67
N VAL A 39 -4.08 -2.44 -0.21
CA VAL A 39 -2.70 -2.90 0.13
C VAL A 39 -1.61 -1.80 -0.01
N GLY A 40 -1.98 -0.55 -0.29
CA GLY A 40 -1.02 0.57 -0.35
C GLY A 40 -0.14 0.60 -1.61
N GLY A 41 -0.45 -0.14 -2.68
CA GLY A 41 0.07 0.06 -4.05
C GLY A 41 1.58 -0.15 -4.32
N GLY A 42 2.43 -0.18 -3.28
CA GLY A 42 3.88 -0.22 -3.42
C GLY A 42 4.44 -1.51 -4.02
N PHE A 43 3.76 -2.64 -3.81
CA PHE A 43 4.18 -3.93 -4.34
C PHE A 43 4.17 -3.97 -5.87
N VAL A 44 3.31 -3.18 -6.53
CA VAL A 44 3.26 -3.04 -8.00
C VAL A 44 4.14 -1.89 -8.47
N LEU A 45 4.13 -0.78 -7.73
CA LEU A 45 4.83 0.45 -8.10
C LEU A 45 6.35 0.30 -8.17
N VAL A 46 6.93 -0.34 -7.16
CA VAL A 46 8.38 -0.52 -7.05
C VAL A 46 8.95 -1.32 -8.24
N PRO A 47 8.45 -2.53 -8.57
CA PRO A 47 8.93 -3.25 -9.75
C PRO A 47 8.59 -2.51 -11.05
N ALA A 48 7.45 -1.85 -11.17
CA ALA A 48 7.12 -1.07 -12.35
C ALA A 48 8.14 0.07 -12.59
N MET A 49 8.55 0.81 -11.57
CA MET A 49 9.57 1.86 -11.72
C MET A 49 10.97 1.32 -12.00
N ILE A 50 11.33 0.16 -11.44
CA ILE A 50 12.63 -0.47 -11.69
C ILE A 50 12.69 -1.06 -13.10
N TYR A 51 11.69 -1.85 -13.50
CA TYR A 51 11.72 -2.62 -14.75
C TYR A 51 11.23 -1.83 -15.97
N LEU A 52 10.19 -0.98 -15.83
CA LEU A 52 9.66 -0.21 -16.97
C LEU A 52 10.42 1.10 -17.17
N LEU A 53 10.78 1.78 -16.07
CA LEU A 53 11.44 3.08 -16.15
C LEU A 53 12.96 2.93 -16.06
N GLY A 54 13.51 1.93 -15.37
CA GLY A 54 14.96 1.76 -15.22
C GLY A 54 15.57 2.67 -14.15
N MET A 55 14.76 3.13 -13.18
CA MET A 55 15.25 4.02 -12.13
C MET A 55 16.17 3.29 -11.12
N PRO A 56 17.20 3.95 -10.58
CA PRO A 56 18.01 3.39 -9.51
C PRO A 56 17.16 3.03 -8.29
N THR A 57 17.37 1.84 -7.73
CA THR A 57 16.59 1.28 -6.61
C THR A 57 16.54 2.22 -5.40
N ALA A 58 17.64 2.90 -5.07
CA ALA A 58 17.70 3.85 -3.97
C ALA A 58 16.75 5.05 -4.14
N VAL A 59 16.55 5.52 -5.38
CA VAL A 59 15.64 6.64 -5.69
C VAL A 59 14.19 6.13 -5.73
N VAL A 60 13.97 4.92 -6.24
CA VAL A 60 12.66 4.27 -6.31
C VAL A 60 12.07 4.12 -4.92
N ILE A 61 12.82 3.59 -3.94
CA ILE A 61 12.31 3.32 -2.59
C ILE A 61 11.75 4.60 -1.93
N GLY A 62 12.48 5.72 -2.03
CA GLY A 62 12.05 6.99 -1.45
C GLY A 62 10.84 7.59 -2.17
N THR A 63 10.86 7.59 -3.51
CA THR A 63 9.77 8.15 -4.34
C THR A 63 8.48 7.34 -4.24
N SER A 64 8.57 6.00 -4.21
CA SER A 64 7.42 5.13 -4.01
C SER A 64 6.78 5.35 -2.65
N ASN A 65 7.59 5.40 -1.58
CA ASN A 65 7.06 5.53 -0.23
C ASN A 65 6.32 6.87 -0.04
N PHE A 66 6.88 7.95 -0.59
CA PHE A 66 6.21 9.25 -0.58
C PHE A 66 4.89 9.21 -1.34
N GLN A 67 4.86 8.65 -2.55
CA GLN A 67 3.62 8.51 -3.32
C GLN A 67 2.56 7.69 -2.57
N ILE A 68 2.95 6.52 -2.05
CA ILE A 68 2.06 5.60 -1.33
C ILE A 68 1.42 6.30 -0.14
N LEU A 69 2.18 7.11 0.61
CA LEU A 69 1.65 7.89 1.72
C LEU A 69 0.49 8.79 1.29
N PHE A 70 0.64 9.55 0.20
CA PHE A 70 -0.42 10.42 -0.30
C PHE A 70 -1.63 9.64 -0.80
N VAL A 71 -1.40 8.55 -1.54
CA VAL A 71 -2.48 7.70 -2.05
C VAL A 71 -3.26 7.08 -0.89
N ALA A 72 -2.57 6.46 0.06
CA ALA A 72 -3.18 5.81 1.22
C ALA A 72 -3.91 6.84 2.10
N ALA A 73 -3.33 8.01 2.36
CA ALA A 73 -3.99 9.06 3.13
C ALA A 73 -5.29 9.54 2.45
N ASN A 74 -5.27 9.76 1.13
CA ASN A 74 -6.47 10.17 0.39
C ASN A 74 -7.55 9.08 0.40
N VAL A 75 -7.19 7.83 0.11
CA VAL A 75 -8.13 6.70 0.14
C VAL A 75 -8.72 6.55 1.53
N THR A 76 -7.90 6.53 2.58
CA THR A 76 -8.37 6.42 3.96
C THR A 76 -9.28 7.58 4.34
N PHE A 77 -8.96 8.82 3.96
CA PHE A 77 -9.81 9.98 4.24
C PHE A 77 -11.16 9.89 3.53
N LEU A 78 -11.17 9.50 2.25
CA LEU A 78 -12.41 9.30 1.49
C LEU A 78 -13.25 8.17 2.10
N GLN A 79 -12.63 7.03 2.42
CA GLN A 79 -13.27 5.88 3.04
C GLN A 79 -13.83 6.22 4.44
N ALA A 80 -13.10 7.05 5.19
CA ALA A 80 -13.53 7.57 6.49
C ALA A 80 -14.74 8.48 6.37
N ALA A 81 -14.71 9.42 5.41
CA ALA A 81 -15.78 10.37 5.17
C ALA A 81 -17.06 9.71 4.64
N THR A 82 -16.94 8.66 3.81
CA THR A 82 -18.11 7.95 3.26
C THR A 82 -18.75 7.02 4.27
N ASN A 83 -17.97 6.36 5.13
CA ASN A 83 -18.50 5.34 6.04
C ASN A 83 -19.00 5.93 7.37
N GLY A 84 -18.65 7.17 7.73
CA GLY A 84 -19.23 7.88 8.89
C GLY A 84 -18.92 7.30 10.27
N THR A 85 -18.31 6.11 10.35
CA THR A 85 -18.10 5.34 11.58
C THR A 85 -16.61 5.16 11.87
N VAL A 86 -15.81 6.23 11.78
CA VAL A 86 -14.41 6.17 12.19
C VAL A 86 -14.30 6.35 13.70
N ASP A 87 -13.95 5.27 14.39
CA ASP A 87 -13.53 5.34 15.78
C ASP A 87 -12.20 6.09 15.85
N VAL A 88 -12.28 7.35 16.30
CA VAL A 88 -11.14 8.26 16.41
C VAL A 88 -10.10 7.70 17.40
N VAL A 89 -10.51 6.98 18.43
CA VAL A 89 -9.62 6.39 19.43
C VAL A 89 -8.82 5.25 18.79
N LEU A 90 -9.51 4.36 18.06
CA LEU A 90 -8.85 3.26 17.34
C LEU A 90 -7.89 3.80 16.28
N ALA A 91 -8.30 4.81 15.52
CA ALA A 91 -7.46 5.44 14.51
C ALA A 91 -6.18 6.05 15.12
N LEU A 92 -6.30 6.74 16.26
CA LEU A 92 -5.15 7.29 16.99
C LEU A 92 -4.20 6.20 17.47
N LEU A 93 -4.73 5.11 18.04
CA LEU A 93 -3.91 3.98 18.48
C LEU A 93 -3.16 3.33 17.32
N LEU A 94 -3.82 3.15 16.16
CA LEU A 94 -3.18 2.62 14.95
C LEU A 94 -2.08 3.55 14.44
N ILE A 95 -2.33 4.87 14.41
CA ILE A 95 -1.33 5.85 13.97
C ILE A 95 -0.11 5.82 14.89
N LEU A 96 -0.32 5.86 16.21
CA LEU A 96 0.77 5.82 17.18
C LEU A 96 1.57 4.51 17.09
N GLY A 97 0.86 3.38 17.03
CA GLY A 97 1.47 2.06 16.85
C GLY A 97 2.27 1.94 15.56
N GLY A 98 1.75 2.46 14.45
CA GLY A 98 2.41 2.45 13.15
C GLY A 98 3.63 3.38 13.07
N VAL A 99 3.48 4.63 13.54
CA VAL A 99 4.54 5.64 13.51
C VAL A 99 5.73 5.25 14.39
N VAL A 100 5.48 4.64 15.55
CA VAL A 100 6.55 4.14 16.42
C VAL A 100 7.06 2.78 15.94
N GLY A 101 6.16 1.87 15.58
CA GLY A 101 6.47 0.49 15.22
C GLY A 101 7.24 0.35 13.92
N ALA A 102 6.89 1.08 12.85
CA ALA A 102 7.53 0.91 11.56
C ALA A 102 9.03 1.30 11.56
N PRO A 103 9.45 2.46 12.09
CA PRO A 103 10.87 2.80 12.18
C PRO A 103 11.64 1.87 13.12
N VAL A 104 11.08 1.54 14.28
CA VAL A 104 11.72 0.65 15.26
C VAL A 104 11.89 -0.75 14.68
N GLY A 105 10.84 -1.30 14.07
CA GLY A 105 10.86 -2.58 13.38
C GLY A 105 11.90 -2.62 12.24
N SER A 106 11.98 -1.56 11.42
CA SER A 106 12.98 -1.48 10.35
C SER A 106 14.43 -1.53 10.87
N ARG A 107 14.70 -0.85 11.99
CA ARG A 107 16.02 -0.83 12.63
C ARG A 107 16.39 -2.17 13.24
N ILE A 108 15.42 -2.86 13.84
CA ILE A 108 15.61 -4.20 14.39
C ILE A 108 15.82 -5.21 13.25
N ALA A 109 15.00 -5.15 12.20
CA ALA A 109 15.12 -6.01 11.02
C ALA A 109 16.48 -5.87 10.33
N ALA A 110 17.04 -4.64 10.27
CA ALA A 110 18.36 -4.39 9.72
C ALA A 110 19.52 -5.01 10.52
N LYS A 111 19.31 -5.33 11.81
CA LYS A 111 20.31 -5.95 12.69
C LYS A 111 20.24 -7.47 12.72
N LEU A 112 19.16 -8.06 12.20
CA LEU A 112 18.96 -9.51 12.22
C LEU A 112 19.68 -10.19 11.05
N PRO A 113 20.23 -11.40 11.24
CA PRO A 113 20.78 -12.18 10.14
C PRO A 113 19.65 -12.57 9.18
N GLY A 114 19.93 -12.55 7.87
CA GLY A 114 18.90 -12.75 6.84
C GLY A 114 18.13 -14.07 6.95
N VAL A 115 18.73 -15.12 7.52
CA VAL A 115 18.05 -16.39 7.81
C VAL A 115 16.97 -16.21 8.88
N ALA A 116 17.26 -15.49 9.97
CA ALA A 116 16.30 -15.22 11.04
C ALA A 116 15.18 -14.31 10.56
N LEU A 117 15.49 -13.28 9.76
CA LEU A 117 14.47 -12.40 9.18
C LEU A 117 13.50 -13.18 8.27
N ARG A 118 14.02 -14.06 7.40
CA ARG A 118 13.19 -14.93 6.58
C ARG A 118 12.33 -15.87 7.43
N GLY A 119 12.91 -16.47 8.47
CA GLY A 119 12.16 -17.33 9.41
C GLY A 119 11.01 -16.61 10.09
N LEU A 120 11.25 -15.37 10.57
CA LEU A 120 10.22 -14.52 11.19
C LEU A 120 9.09 -14.16 10.20
N MET A 121 9.44 -13.80 8.96
CA MET A 121 8.45 -13.50 7.92
C MET A 121 7.62 -14.73 7.56
N SER A 122 8.24 -15.90 7.44
CA SER A 122 7.53 -17.15 7.18
C SER A 122 6.57 -17.50 8.31
N LEU A 123 6.98 -17.33 9.57
CA LEU A 123 6.11 -17.53 10.74
C LEU A 123 4.91 -16.58 10.75
N LEU A 124 5.13 -15.30 10.44
CA LEU A 124 4.05 -14.30 10.35
C LEU A 124 3.04 -14.70 9.26
N ILE A 125 3.52 -15.03 8.05
CA ILE A 125 2.67 -15.42 6.93
C ILE A 125 1.89 -16.70 7.26
N LEU A 126 2.53 -17.70 7.87
CA LEU A 126 1.85 -18.93 8.30
C LEU A 126 0.78 -18.65 9.35
N GLY A 127 1.02 -17.72 10.28
CA GLY A 127 0.00 -17.29 11.25
C GLY A 127 -1.23 -16.67 10.58
N VAL A 128 -1.01 -15.74 9.64
CA VAL A 128 -2.10 -15.13 8.86
C VAL A 128 -2.84 -16.18 8.03
N ALA A 129 -2.11 -17.09 7.37
CA ALA A 129 -2.72 -18.17 6.59
C ALA A 129 -3.56 -19.10 7.48
N ALA A 130 -3.12 -19.37 8.70
CA ALA A 130 -3.88 -20.15 9.67
C ALA A 130 -5.15 -19.43 10.11
N GLU A 131 -5.09 -18.12 10.40
CA GLU A 131 -6.27 -17.30 10.72
C GLU A 131 -7.27 -17.26 9.56
N LEU A 132 -6.81 -17.09 8.32
CA LEU A 132 -7.68 -17.15 7.15
C LEU A 132 -8.31 -18.53 6.98
N LEU A 133 -7.56 -19.60 7.25
CA LEU A 133 -8.08 -20.96 7.19
C LEU A 133 -9.13 -21.23 8.28
N THR A 134 -8.90 -20.76 9.51
CA THR A 134 -9.87 -20.89 10.60
C THR A 134 -11.12 -20.06 10.33
N GLU A 135 -10.98 -18.89 9.73
CA GLU A 135 -12.11 -18.05 9.32
C GLU A 135 -12.93 -18.70 8.19
N LEU A 136 -12.28 -19.42 7.26
CA LEU A 136 -12.97 -20.22 6.24
C LEU A 136 -13.66 -21.46 6.81
N LEU A 137 -13.09 -22.08 7.86
CA LEU A 137 -13.64 -23.28 8.51
C LEU A 137 -14.74 -22.94 9.53
N ARG A 138 -14.69 -21.76 10.17
CA ARG A 138 -15.76 -21.25 11.01
C ARG A 138 -16.91 -20.82 10.10
N THR A 139 -17.99 -21.61 10.09
CA THR A 139 -19.21 -21.33 9.34
C THR A 139 -19.67 -19.88 9.56
N PRO A 140 -19.92 -19.09 8.49
CA PRO A 140 -20.33 -17.70 8.60
C PRO A 140 -21.62 -17.61 9.42
N SER A 141 -21.60 -16.82 10.50
CA SER A 141 -22.74 -16.65 11.42
C SER A 141 -23.85 -15.74 10.88
N SER A 142 -23.74 -15.22 9.64
CA SER A 142 -24.82 -14.52 8.95
C SER A 142 -24.96 -14.96 7.49
N LEU A 143 -25.93 -15.85 7.26
CA LEU A 143 -26.54 -16.07 5.95
C LEU A 143 -27.28 -14.80 5.54
N TYR A 144 -26.76 -14.08 4.54
CA TYR A 144 -27.46 -13.05 3.76
C TYR A 144 -28.20 -11.96 4.56
N SER A 145 -27.64 -10.75 4.62
CA SER A 145 -28.50 -9.55 4.69
C SER A 145 -29.23 -9.42 3.36
N LEU A 146 -30.33 -10.15 3.19
CA LEU A 146 -31.34 -9.80 2.21
C LEU A 146 -31.80 -8.39 2.57
N GLY A 147 -31.43 -7.44 1.72
CA GLY A 147 -31.97 -6.10 1.75
C GLY A 147 -33.45 -6.15 1.41
N THR A 148 -34.29 -6.52 2.37
CA THR A 148 -35.71 -6.20 2.34
C THR A 148 -35.88 -5.00 3.25
N ARG A 149 -35.62 -3.82 2.68
CA ARG A 149 -36.22 -2.58 3.18
C ARG A 149 -37.73 -2.72 3.05
N GLU A 150 -38.37 -3.27 4.07
CA GLU A 150 -39.79 -2.99 4.30
C GLU A 150 -39.86 -1.57 4.89
N HIS A 151 -39.80 -0.61 3.99
CA HIS A 151 -40.40 0.70 4.19
C HIS A 151 -41.88 0.60 3.85
N LEU A 152 -42.66 1.30 4.68
CA LEU A 152 -44.04 1.76 4.57
C LEU A 152 -45.10 0.92 5.30
N PRO A 153 -46.15 1.57 5.82
CA PRO A 153 -46.22 2.84 6.57
C PRO A 153 -46.73 2.67 8.01
#